data_AF-A0A7Z7YQX8-F1
#
_entry.id   AF-A0A7Z7YQX8-F1
#
_cell.length_a   1.000
_cell.length_b   1.000
_cell.length_c   1.000
_cell.angle_alpha   90.00
_cell.angle_beta   90.00
_cell.angle_gamma   90.00
#
_symmetry.space_group_name_H-M   'P 1'
#
loop_
_entity.id
_entity.type
_entity.pdbx_description
1 polymer ?
#
loop_
_entity_poly.entity_id
_entity_poly.type
_entity_poly.pdbx_seq_one_letter_code
_entity_poly.pdbx_strand_id
1 'polypeptide(L)'
;MKDFITEAWLRANHTLSEGAEIHLPADSRLTPSARELLESRHLRIKFIDDQGSLFVDDEQQQLQPVHGLTSRNEHSQACCELCRQPVAKKPDTLTHLSAEKMVAKSDPRLGFRAVLDSTIALTVWLQIELAELWQPWLADIRSRLGNIMRADALEEPLAEQVIVGFSDEDLHRLSHQPLRYLDHDHLVPEASHGRDAALLNLLRTKVRETETVAAQVFITRSFDVLRPDILQALNRLSSTVYVMMILSVTKQPLTMKQIQQRLGETQ
;
A
#
# COMPACT_ATOMS: atom_id res chain seq x y z
N MET A 1 -8.79 -7.16 28.82
CA MET A 1 -10.14 -7.75 28.72
C MET A 1 -10.17 -8.32 27.31
N LYS A 2 -10.48 -9.60 27.07
CA LYS A 2 -10.42 -10.14 25.70
C LYS A 2 -11.52 -9.46 24.87
N ASP A 3 -11.14 -8.49 24.05
CA ASP A 3 -12.09 -7.77 23.23
C ASP A 3 -12.45 -8.63 22.02
N PHE A 4 -13.75 -8.92 21.88
CA PHE A 4 -14.27 -9.60 20.71
C PHE A 4 -14.39 -8.59 19.57
N ILE A 5 -13.63 -8.81 18.51
CA ILE A 5 -13.73 -8.02 17.29
C ILE A 5 -14.93 -8.52 16.51
N THR A 6 -15.96 -7.68 16.46
CA THR A 6 -17.18 -7.91 15.69
C THR A 6 -17.05 -7.29 14.30
N GLU A 7 -17.89 -7.73 13.37
CA GLU A 7 -18.03 -7.09 12.05
C GLU A 7 -18.30 -5.58 12.18
N ALA A 8 -19.18 -5.18 13.11
CA ALA A 8 -19.50 -3.76 13.31
C ALA A 8 -18.27 -2.95 13.73
N TRP A 9 -17.43 -3.53 14.59
CA TRP A 9 -16.18 -2.90 15.00
C TRP A 9 -15.19 -2.79 13.83
N LEU A 10 -15.03 -3.84 13.02
CA LEU A 10 -14.17 -3.81 11.83
C LEU A 10 -14.59 -2.71 10.86
N ARG A 11 -15.89 -2.59 10.59
CA ARG A 11 -16.43 -1.55 9.71
C ARG A 11 -16.26 -0.13 10.26
N ALA A 12 -16.22 0.03 11.59
CA ALA A 12 -16.06 1.32 12.23
C ALA A 12 -14.59 1.77 12.31
N ASN A 13 -13.65 0.83 12.42
CA ASN A 13 -12.25 1.15 12.72
C ASN A 13 -11.29 0.90 11.54
N HIS A 14 -11.70 0.14 10.52
CA HIS A 14 -10.85 -0.21 9.39
C HIS A 14 -11.52 -0.02 8.05
N THR A 15 -10.71 0.29 7.05
CA THR A 15 -11.13 0.24 5.64
C THR A 15 -11.05 -1.20 5.16
N LEU A 16 -12.19 -1.76 4.75
CA LEU A 16 -12.32 -3.17 4.34
C LEU A 16 -12.25 -3.33 2.81
N SER A 17 -11.32 -2.60 2.20
CA SER A 17 -11.04 -2.69 0.77
C SER A 17 -10.41 -4.02 0.43
N GLU A 18 -10.89 -4.65 -0.63
CA GLU A 18 -10.42 -5.96 -1.04
C GLU A 18 -8.90 -5.98 -1.28
N GLY A 19 -8.23 -6.98 -0.68
CA GLY A 19 -6.77 -7.14 -0.74
C GLY A 19 -5.97 -6.24 0.21
N ALA A 20 -6.61 -5.44 1.07
CA ALA A 20 -5.90 -4.59 2.03
C ALA A 20 -5.29 -5.39 3.19
N GLU A 21 -4.23 -4.83 3.78
CA GLU A 21 -3.62 -5.31 5.03
C GLU A 21 -4.17 -4.53 6.24
N ILE A 22 -4.69 -5.25 7.23
CA ILE A 22 -5.18 -4.70 8.50
C ILE A 22 -4.40 -5.24 9.69
N HIS A 23 -4.28 -4.39 10.71
CA HIS A 23 -3.57 -4.70 11.96
C HIS A 23 -4.57 -4.73 13.11
N LEU A 24 -4.61 -5.84 13.85
CA LEU A 24 -5.54 -6.08 14.96
C LEU A 24 -4.76 -6.33 16.28
N PRO A 25 -5.31 -6.03 17.47
CA PRO A 25 -4.67 -6.36 18.74
C PRO A 25 -4.50 -7.88 18.94
N ALA A 26 -3.35 -8.33 19.44
CA ALA A 26 -3.03 -9.76 19.59
C ALA A 26 -3.85 -10.49 20.66
N ASP A 27 -4.43 -9.78 21.62
CA ASP A 27 -5.31 -10.34 22.65
C ASP A 27 -6.78 -10.45 22.21
N SER A 28 -7.10 -9.95 21.02
CA SER A 28 -8.45 -9.94 20.47
C SER A 28 -8.89 -11.29 19.89
N ARG A 29 -10.19 -11.53 19.87
CA ARG A 29 -10.79 -12.70 19.19
C ARG A 29 -11.81 -12.26 18.16
N LEU A 30 -11.69 -12.77 16.94
CA LEU A 30 -12.65 -12.52 15.86
C LEU A 30 -13.94 -13.33 16.10
N THR A 31 -15.10 -12.68 15.92
CA THR A 31 -16.37 -13.43 15.80
C THR A 31 -16.42 -14.18 14.46
N PRO A 32 -17.24 -15.25 14.33
CA PRO A 32 -17.39 -15.96 13.06
C PRO A 32 -17.78 -15.03 11.89
N SER A 33 -18.72 -14.10 12.12
CA SER A 33 -19.12 -13.09 11.13
C SER A 33 -18.01 -12.12 10.77
N ALA A 34 -17.17 -11.71 11.74
CA ALA A 34 -16.02 -10.87 11.47
C ALA A 34 -15.01 -11.61 10.59
N ARG A 35 -14.76 -12.90 10.88
CA ARG A 35 -13.85 -13.74 10.08
C ARG A 35 -14.36 -13.93 8.65
N GLU A 36 -15.63 -14.25 8.47
CA GLU A 36 -16.25 -14.40 7.13
C GLU A 36 -16.15 -13.09 6.31
N LEU A 37 -16.32 -11.93 6.94
CA LEU A 37 -16.12 -10.64 6.29
C LEU A 37 -14.68 -10.41 5.86
N LEU A 38 -13.70 -10.82 6.67
CA LEU A 38 -12.28 -10.67 6.33
C LEU A 38 -11.86 -11.62 5.21
N GLU A 39 -12.33 -12.87 5.25
CA GLU A 39 -12.08 -13.90 4.23
C GLU A 39 -12.71 -13.51 2.89
N SER A 40 -14.00 -13.11 2.88
CA SER A 40 -14.72 -12.72 1.66
C SER A 40 -14.11 -11.50 0.94
N ARG A 41 -13.35 -10.67 1.66
CA ARG A 41 -12.65 -9.50 1.13
C ARG A 41 -11.16 -9.76 0.89
N HIS A 42 -10.71 -11.01 1.04
CA HIS A 42 -9.31 -11.40 0.85
C HIS A 42 -8.33 -10.53 1.66
N LEU A 43 -8.73 -10.11 2.87
CA LEU A 43 -7.94 -9.21 3.71
C LEU A 43 -6.78 -9.94 4.37
N ARG A 44 -5.62 -9.30 4.38
CA ARG A 44 -4.43 -9.80 5.11
C ARG A 44 -4.46 -9.28 6.54
N ILE A 45 -4.44 -10.20 7.50
CA ILE A 45 -4.53 -9.87 8.93
C ILE A 45 -3.16 -10.07 9.57
N LYS A 46 -2.71 -9.07 10.32
CA LYS A 46 -1.60 -9.21 11.27
C LYS A 46 -2.07 -8.79 12.66
N PHE A 47 -1.68 -9.55 13.66
CA PHE A 47 -1.96 -9.26 15.05
C PHE A 47 -0.76 -8.56 15.69
N ILE A 48 -0.98 -7.52 16.49
CA ILE A 48 0.08 -6.73 17.13
C ILE A 48 -0.12 -6.77 18.65
N ASP A 49 0.91 -7.13 19.40
CA ASP A 49 0.90 -7.01 20.86
C ASP A 49 1.31 -5.59 21.34
N ASP A 50 1.16 -5.33 22.64
CA ASP A 50 1.54 -4.05 23.25
C ASP A 50 3.05 -3.73 23.12
N GLN A 51 3.88 -4.73 22.81
CA GLN A 51 5.32 -4.57 22.58
C GLN A 51 5.67 -4.37 21.08
N GLY A 52 4.67 -4.38 20.19
CA GLY A 52 4.83 -4.20 18.75
C GLY A 52 5.23 -5.47 17.98
N SER A 53 5.22 -6.65 18.63
CA SER A 53 5.48 -7.93 17.96
C SER A 53 4.31 -8.29 17.06
N LEU A 54 4.62 -8.78 15.86
CA LEU A 54 3.62 -9.15 14.86
C LEU A 54 3.39 -10.65 14.84
N PHE A 55 2.12 -11.04 14.80
CA PHE A 55 1.67 -12.42 14.77
C PHE A 55 0.72 -12.67 13.59
N VAL A 56 0.73 -13.89 13.09
CA VAL A 56 -0.23 -14.39 12.10
C VAL A 56 -0.87 -15.65 12.67
N ASP A 57 -2.15 -15.85 12.34
CA ASP A 57 -2.90 -17.04 12.73
C ASP A 57 -2.47 -18.22 11.85
N ASP A 58 -1.99 -19.30 12.47
CA ASP A 58 -1.64 -20.54 11.78
C ASP A 58 -2.91 -21.35 11.43
N GLU A 59 -2.78 -22.40 10.61
CA GLU A 59 -3.89 -23.30 10.23
C GLU A 59 -4.60 -23.92 11.45
N GLN A 60 -3.92 -23.97 12.61
CA GLN A 60 -4.44 -24.46 13.89
C GLN A 60 -4.96 -23.37 14.84
N GLN A 61 -5.14 -22.14 14.35
CA GLN A 61 -5.64 -20.99 15.13
C GLN A 61 -4.76 -20.59 16.32
N GLN A 62 -3.43 -20.69 16.14
CA GLN A 62 -2.44 -20.25 17.12
C GLN A 62 -1.62 -19.11 16.54
N LEU A 63 -1.47 -18.03 17.31
CA LEU A 63 -0.66 -16.87 16.95
C LEU A 63 0.83 -17.25 16.98
N GLN A 64 1.48 -17.19 15.83
CA GLN A 64 2.94 -17.35 15.74
C GLN A 64 3.63 -16.01 15.50
N PRO A 65 4.75 -15.71 16.20
CA PRO A 65 5.51 -14.49 15.96
C PRO A 65 6.15 -14.55 14.57
N VAL A 66 6.01 -13.47 13.80
CA VAL A 66 6.50 -13.38 12.44
C VAL A 66 7.18 -12.05 12.15
N HIS A 67 8.07 -12.05 11.16
CA HIS A 67 8.69 -10.82 10.69
C HIS A 67 7.67 -9.89 10.02
N GLY A 68 7.71 -8.59 10.38
CA GLY A 68 6.64 -7.66 10.04
C GLY A 68 6.39 -7.43 8.55
N LEU A 69 7.42 -7.53 7.71
CA LEU A 69 7.27 -7.37 6.26
C LEU A 69 6.90 -8.69 5.56
N THR A 70 7.47 -9.81 6.00
CA THR A 70 7.45 -11.08 5.25
C THR A 70 6.48 -12.11 5.81
N SER A 71 5.97 -11.91 7.04
CA SER A 71 5.11 -12.86 7.74
C SER A 71 5.71 -14.27 7.88
N ARG A 72 7.04 -14.38 7.88
CA ARG A 72 7.77 -15.65 8.07
C ARG A 72 8.47 -15.64 9.42
N ASN A 73 8.61 -16.82 10.03
CA ASN A 73 9.32 -17.07 11.30
C ASN A 73 10.72 -17.69 11.09
N GLU A 74 11.05 -18.14 9.88
CA GLU A 74 12.33 -18.78 9.57
C GLU A 74 13.41 -17.77 9.13
N HIS A 75 14.61 -17.95 9.68
CA HIS A 75 15.81 -17.24 9.25
C HIS A 75 16.65 -18.14 8.34
N SER A 76 16.53 -17.97 7.02
CA SER A 76 17.40 -18.65 6.06
C SER A 76 18.81 -18.03 6.05
N GLN A 77 19.83 -18.85 5.80
CA GLN A 77 21.20 -18.34 5.67
C GLN A 77 21.34 -17.59 4.35
N ALA A 78 21.47 -16.26 4.43
CA ALA A 78 21.60 -15.44 3.23
C ALA A 78 22.99 -15.56 2.57
N CYS A 79 22.98 -15.57 1.24
CA CYS A 79 24.15 -15.60 0.39
C CYS A 79 24.40 -14.23 -0.25
N CYS A 80 25.66 -13.93 -0.53
CA CYS A 80 26.02 -12.75 -1.32
C CYS A 80 25.58 -12.95 -2.77
N GLU A 81 24.85 -11.99 -3.35
CA GLU A 81 24.35 -12.06 -4.73
C GLU A 81 25.49 -12.22 -5.75
N LEU A 82 26.65 -11.58 -5.49
CA LEU A 82 27.77 -11.57 -6.42
C LEU A 82 28.54 -12.90 -6.46
N CYS A 83 28.96 -13.42 -5.30
CA CYS A 83 29.80 -14.62 -5.22
C CYS A 83 29.05 -15.89 -4.82
N ARG A 84 27.76 -15.79 -4.48
CA ARG A 84 26.87 -16.86 -4.03
C ARG A 84 27.36 -17.62 -2.78
N GLN A 85 28.30 -17.03 -2.05
CA GLN A 85 28.80 -17.61 -0.80
C GLN A 85 27.90 -17.20 0.37
N PRO A 86 27.70 -18.09 1.36
CA PRO A 86 26.97 -17.77 2.57
C PRO A 86 27.70 -16.68 3.35
N VAL A 87 26.96 -15.68 3.83
CA VAL A 87 27.52 -14.57 4.61
C VAL A 87 27.39 -14.91 6.10
N ALA A 88 28.44 -15.50 6.68
CA ALA A 88 28.46 -15.88 8.09
C ALA A 88 28.51 -14.68 9.05
N LYS A 89 29.26 -13.63 8.69
CA LYS A 89 29.32 -12.36 9.42
C LYS A 89 29.02 -11.24 8.44
N LYS A 90 27.90 -10.54 8.66
CA LYS A 90 27.47 -9.42 7.81
C LYS A 90 28.47 -8.26 7.92
N PRO A 91 29.20 -7.89 6.85
CA PRO A 91 30.00 -6.68 6.85
C PRO A 91 29.11 -5.43 6.67
N ASP A 92 29.59 -4.28 7.11
CA ASP A 92 28.84 -3.01 7.03
C ASP A 92 28.52 -2.56 5.59
N THR A 93 29.21 -3.11 4.60
CA THR A 93 29.00 -2.81 3.18
C THR A 93 27.84 -3.59 2.55
N LEU A 94 27.35 -4.64 3.22
CA LEU A 94 26.25 -5.48 2.74
C LEU A 94 24.96 -5.24 3.52
N THR A 95 23.83 -5.48 2.85
CA THR A 95 22.53 -5.56 3.49
C THR A 95 21.63 -6.59 2.82
N HIS A 96 20.57 -6.98 3.52
CA HIS A 96 19.58 -7.91 2.98
C HIS A 96 18.76 -7.23 1.89
N LEU A 97 18.67 -7.90 0.75
CA LEU A 97 17.67 -7.62 -0.27
C LEU A 97 16.48 -8.56 -0.12
N SER A 98 16.71 -9.82 0.24
CA SER A 98 15.65 -10.75 0.64
C SER A 98 16.13 -11.56 1.85
N ALA A 99 15.31 -12.51 2.31
CA ALA A 99 15.72 -13.45 3.35
C ALA A 99 16.99 -14.22 2.95
N GLU A 100 17.13 -14.54 1.66
CA GLU A 100 18.21 -15.39 1.13
C GLU A 100 19.32 -14.62 0.41
N LYS A 101 19.09 -13.35 0.04
CA LYS A 101 20.03 -12.55 -0.77
C LYS A 101 20.55 -11.34 -0.01
N MET A 102 21.88 -11.20 0.03
CA MET A 102 22.56 -9.98 0.44
C MET A 102 23.22 -9.28 -0.75
N VAL A 103 23.07 -7.96 -0.79
CA VAL A 103 23.64 -7.08 -1.82
C VAL A 103 24.46 -5.97 -1.19
N ALA A 104 25.28 -5.30 -2.00
CA ALA A 104 25.97 -4.10 -1.58
C ALA A 104 24.96 -2.99 -1.24
N LYS A 105 25.27 -2.14 -0.27
CA LYS A 105 24.41 -0.99 0.09
C LYS A 105 24.13 -0.02 -1.07
N SER A 106 24.96 -0.04 -2.11
CA SER A 106 24.79 0.75 -3.33
C SER A 106 23.85 0.12 -4.37
N ASP A 107 23.26 -1.03 -4.08
CA ASP A 107 22.35 -1.70 -4.99
C ASP A 107 21.13 -0.81 -5.32
N PRO A 108 20.80 -0.56 -6.61
CA PRO A 108 19.70 0.31 -7.00
C PRO A 108 18.34 -0.09 -6.41
N ARG A 109 18.11 -1.39 -6.19
CA ARG A 109 16.85 -1.90 -5.62
C ARG A 109 16.68 -1.47 -4.15
N LEU A 110 17.77 -1.26 -3.42
CA LEU A 110 17.73 -0.63 -2.09
C LEU A 110 17.38 0.85 -2.16
N GLY A 111 17.86 1.55 -3.20
CA GLY A 111 17.48 2.94 -3.49
C GLY A 111 15.97 3.07 -3.72
N PHE A 112 15.39 2.16 -4.51
CA PHE A 112 13.93 2.06 -4.66
C PHE A 112 13.23 1.86 -3.32
N ARG A 113 13.68 0.91 -2.49
CA ARG A 113 13.07 0.66 -1.18
C ARG A 113 13.15 1.86 -0.24
N ALA A 114 14.26 2.59 -0.24
CA ALA A 114 14.40 3.79 0.58
C ALA A 114 13.37 4.87 0.19
N VAL A 115 13.15 5.08 -1.11
CA VAL A 115 12.12 6.03 -1.58
C VAL A 115 10.72 5.51 -1.27
N LEU A 116 10.46 4.22 -1.44
CA LEU A 116 9.19 3.59 -1.07
C LEU A 116 8.88 3.75 0.43
N ASP A 117 9.85 3.48 1.31
CA ASP A 117 9.73 3.69 2.76
C ASP A 117 9.43 5.16 3.09
N SER A 118 10.14 6.10 2.47
CA SER A 118 9.86 7.52 2.68
C SER A 118 8.47 7.94 2.18
N THR A 119 7.93 7.25 1.18
CA THR A 119 6.55 7.47 0.68
C THR A 119 5.51 6.89 1.62
N ILE A 120 5.78 5.74 2.23
CA ILE A 120 4.97 5.18 3.30
C ILE A 120 4.95 6.14 4.49
N ALA A 121 6.13 6.62 4.92
CA ALA A 121 6.25 7.57 6.02
C ALA A 121 5.48 8.88 5.75
N LEU A 122 5.57 9.40 4.52
CA LEU A 122 4.78 10.56 4.10
C LEU A 122 3.28 10.25 4.17
N THR A 123 2.83 9.11 3.65
CA THR A 123 1.41 8.71 3.70
C THR A 123 0.89 8.64 5.13
N VAL A 124 1.66 8.04 6.06
CA VAL A 124 1.32 7.97 7.49
C VAL A 124 1.22 9.36 8.11
N TRP A 125 2.13 10.28 7.78
CA TRP A 125 2.02 11.66 8.23
C TRP A 125 0.74 12.33 7.71
N LEU A 126 0.38 12.15 6.43
CA LEU A 126 -0.87 12.69 5.90
C LEU A 126 -2.12 12.10 6.56
N GLN A 127 -2.08 10.86 7.04
CA GLN A 127 -3.17 10.29 7.84
C GLN A 127 -3.40 11.05 9.15
N ILE A 128 -2.38 11.72 9.69
CA ILE A 128 -2.53 12.55 10.89
C ILE A 128 -3.03 13.95 10.51
N GLU A 129 -2.57 14.48 9.38
CA GLU A 129 -2.76 15.88 9.00
C GLU A 129 -4.06 16.18 8.24
N LEU A 130 -4.61 15.20 7.51
CA LEU A 130 -5.77 15.39 6.65
C LEU A 130 -7.07 14.99 7.35
N ALA A 131 -8.17 15.62 6.91
CA ALA A 131 -9.51 15.38 7.47
C ALA A 131 -9.94 13.91 7.41
N GLU A 132 -10.86 13.52 8.31
CA GLU A 132 -11.34 12.14 8.48
C GLU A 132 -11.84 11.51 7.17
N LEU A 133 -12.43 12.30 6.27
CA LEU A 133 -12.93 11.85 4.98
C LEU A 133 -11.84 11.23 4.07
N TRP A 134 -10.57 11.63 4.25
CA TRP A 134 -9.43 11.13 3.48
C TRP A 134 -8.82 9.86 4.07
N GLN A 135 -9.15 9.51 5.32
CA GLN A 135 -8.52 8.39 6.01
C GLN A 135 -8.71 7.04 5.31
N PRO A 136 -9.89 6.71 4.74
CA PRO A 136 -10.05 5.47 3.98
C PRO A 136 -9.11 5.37 2.78
N TRP A 137 -8.94 6.48 2.05
CA TRP A 137 -8.05 6.55 0.89
C TRP A 137 -6.60 6.38 1.29
N LEU A 138 -6.16 7.11 2.31
CA LEU A 138 -4.78 7.07 2.78
C LEU A 138 -4.43 5.72 3.41
N ALA A 139 -5.38 5.07 4.09
CA ALA A 139 -5.21 3.72 4.62
C ALA A 139 -4.96 2.70 3.51
N ASP A 140 -5.76 2.75 2.44
CA ASP A 140 -5.60 1.87 1.28
C ASP A 140 -4.32 2.15 0.50
N ILE A 141 -3.94 3.42 0.35
CA ILE A 141 -2.66 3.82 -0.28
C ILE A 141 -1.48 3.29 0.55
N ARG A 142 -1.49 3.47 1.87
CA ARG A 142 -0.43 2.96 2.77
C ARG A 142 -0.35 1.43 2.67
N SER A 143 -1.50 0.76 2.68
CA SER A 143 -1.61 -0.69 2.50
C SER A 143 -0.99 -1.14 1.17
N ARG A 144 -1.32 -0.46 0.05
CA ARG A 144 -0.78 -0.79 -1.28
C ARG A 144 0.74 -0.59 -1.34
N LEU A 145 1.25 0.50 -0.77
CA LEU A 145 2.70 0.75 -0.69
C LEU A 145 3.43 -0.33 0.13
N GLY A 146 2.84 -0.76 1.25
CA GLY A 146 3.36 -1.88 2.05
C GLY A 146 3.34 -3.21 1.29
N ASN A 147 2.26 -3.48 0.54
CA ASN A 147 2.14 -4.66 -0.32
C ASN A 147 3.18 -4.66 -1.44
N ILE A 148 3.50 -3.50 -2.03
CA ILE A 148 4.60 -3.35 -3.00
C ILE A 148 5.94 -3.70 -2.34
N MET A 149 6.23 -3.15 -1.15
CA MET A 149 7.47 -3.43 -0.41
C MET A 149 7.62 -4.94 -0.14
N ARG A 150 6.54 -5.57 0.28
CA ARG A 150 6.50 -7.02 0.54
C ARG A 150 6.71 -7.84 -0.74
N ALA A 151 5.97 -7.53 -1.81
CA ALA A 151 6.07 -8.23 -3.09
C ALA A 151 7.48 -8.10 -3.70
N ASP A 152 8.15 -6.98 -3.47
CA ASP A 152 9.57 -6.84 -3.80
C ASP A 152 10.45 -7.71 -2.88
N ALA A 153 10.31 -7.62 -1.56
CA ALA A 153 11.13 -8.37 -0.61
C ALA A 153 11.03 -9.90 -0.73
N LEU A 154 9.84 -10.40 -1.09
CA LEU A 154 9.56 -11.83 -1.25
C LEU A 154 9.76 -12.33 -2.68
N GLU A 155 9.97 -11.43 -3.65
CA GLU A 155 10.03 -11.78 -5.08
C GLU A 155 8.75 -12.49 -5.59
N GLU A 156 7.60 -12.09 -5.05
CA GLU A 156 6.29 -12.64 -5.38
C GLU A 156 5.49 -11.64 -6.23
N PRO A 157 4.52 -12.10 -7.06
CA PRO A 157 3.59 -11.22 -7.77
C PRO A 157 2.82 -10.32 -6.80
N LEU A 158 2.66 -9.06 -7.16
CA LEU A 158 1.81 -8.13 -6.41
C LEU A 158 0.35 -8.46 -6.68
N ALA A 159 -0.38 -8.80 -5.62
CA ALA A 159 -1.82 -9.04 -5.70
C ALA A 159 -2.59 -7.76 -6.05
N GLU A 160 -3.73 -7.94 -6.71
CA GLU A 160 -4.69 -6.86 -6.95
C GLU A 160 -5.24 -6.33 -5.63
N GLN A 161 -5.56 -5.03 -5.61
CA GLN A 161 -6.15 -4.37 -4.45
C GLN A 161 -7.01 -3.21 -4.95
N VAL A 162 -8.25 -3.13 -4.46
CA VAL A 162 -9.12 -1.98 -4.71
C VAL A 162 -8.79 -0.85 -3.73
N ILE A 163 -9.00 0.40 -4.15
CA ILE A 163 -8.82 1.57 -3.28
C ILE A 163 -10.18 2.23 -3.11
N VAL A 164 -10.69 2.26 -1.87
CA VAL A 164 -12.00 2.76 -1.48
C VAL A 164 -13.15 2.25 -2.37
N GLY A 165 -13.02 1.01 -2.85
CA GLY A 165 -14.01 0.39 -3.73
C GLY A 165 -13.89 0.75 -5.22
N PHE A 166 -12.76 1.32 -5.64
CA PHE A 166 -12.41 1.53 -7.05
C PHE A 166 -11.30 0.58 -7.50
N SER A 167 -11.48 -0.02 -8.67
CA SER A 167 -10.45 -0.80 -9.35
C SER A 167 -9.38 0.11 -9.98
N ASP A 168 -8.28 -0.50 -10.43
CA ASP A 168 -7.23 0.21 -11.18
C ASP A 168 -7.79 0.87 -12.47
N GLU A 169 -8.78 0.23 -13.11
CA GLU A 169 -9.46 0.76 -14.30
C GLU A 169 -10.37 1.95 -13.97
N ASP A 170 -11.13 1.87 -12.89
CA ASP A 170 -11.96 2.97 -12.42
C ASP A 170 -11.10 4.21 -12.14
N LEU A 171 -10.02 4.04 -11.36
CA LEU A 171 -9.08 5.12 -11.03
C LEU A 171 -8.42 5.71 -12.29
N HIS A 172 -8.16 4.88 -13.31
CA HIS A 172 -7.69 5.35 -14.60
C HIS A 172 -8.73 6.25 -15.29
N ARG A 173 -9.98 5.82 -15.38
CA ARG A 173 -11.07 6.62 -15.97
C ARG A 173 -11.30 7.93 -15.22
N LEU A 174 -11.34 7.90 -13.89
CA LEU A 174 -11.52 9.07 -13.04
C LEU A 174 -10.41 10.10 -13.23
N SER A 175 -9.15 9.66 -13.35
CA SER A 175 -8.01 10.56 -13.53
C SER A 175 -7.88 11.11 -14.97
N HIS A 176 -8.35 10.38 -15.98
CA HIS A 176 -8.27 10.79 -17.39
C HIS A 176 -9.47 11.60 -17.89
N GLN A 177 -10.65 11.42 -17.29
CA GLN A 177 -11.88 12.14 -17.65
C GLN A 177 -12.52 12.78 -16.40
N PRO A 178 -11.77 13.60 -15.64
CA PRO A 178 -12.22 14.08 -14.35
C PRO A 178 -13.47 14.95 -14.45
N LEU A 179 -13.60 15.77 -15.50
CA LEU A 179 -14.78 16.62 -15.69
C LEU A 179 -16.07 15.79 -15.81
N ARG A 180 -16.00 14.63 -16.47
CA ARG A 180 -17.14 13.74 -16.67
C ARG A 180 -17.59 13.06 -15.37
N TYR A 181 -16.64 12.60 -14.56
CA TYR A 181 -16.95 11.74 -13.41
C TYR A 181 -16.88 12.45 -12.06
N LEU A 182 -16.17 13.56 -11.95
CA LEU A 182 -15.86 14.27 -10.70
C LEU A 182 -16.35 15.73 -10.69
N ASP A 183 -17.03 16.18 -11.76
CA ASP A 183 -17.54 17.55 -11.95
C ASP A 183 -16.49 18.66 -11.88
N HIS A 184 -15.22 18.31 -12.13
CA HIS A 184 -14.12 19.26 -12.16
C HIS A 184 -13.07 18.82 -13.18
N ASP A 185 -12.54 19.78 -13.95
CA ASP A 185 -11.53 19.49 -14.97
C ASP A 185 -10.14 19.25 -14.35
N HIS A 186 -9.13 19.05 -15.18
CA HIS A 186 -7.76 18.87 -14.73
C HIS A 186 -7.26 20.04 -13.90
N LEU A 187 -6.47 19.70 -12.88
CA LEU A 187 -5.94 20.64 -11.90
C LEU A 187 -4.47 20.95 -12.19
N VAL A 188 -4.13 22.23 -12.20
CA VAL A 188 -2.75 22.70 -12.02
C VAL A 188 -2.59 23.10 -10.55
N PRO A 189 -1.68 22.47 -9.78
CA PRO A 189 -1.53 22.78 -8.35
C PRO A 189 -1.20 24.27 -8.13
N GLU A 190 -1.92 24.92 -7.22
CA GLU A 190 -1.77 26.34 -6.89
C GLU A 190 -2.23 26.58 -5.45
N ALA A 191 -1.71 27.62 -4.79
CA ALA A 191 -2.04 27.94 -3.40
C ALA A 191 -3.54 28.21 -3.16
N SER A 192 -4.25 28.68 -4.18
CA SER A 192 -5.70 28.94 -4.15
C SER A 192 -6.54 27.68 -3.89
N HIS A 193 -6.01 26.50 -4.19
CA HIS A 193 -6.65 25.20 -3.96
C HIS A 193 -6.59 24.74 -2.49
N GLY A 194 -5.91 25.50 -1.62
CA GLY A 194 -5.91 25.26 -0.19
C GLY A 194 -4.97 24.13 0.26
N ARG A 195 -5.03 23.87 1.57
CA ARG A 195 -4.08 23.01 2.28
C ARG A 195 -4.14 21.55 1.83
N ASP A 196 -5.34 20.98 1.74
CA ASP A 196 -5.52 19.55 1.43
C ASP A 196 -4.98 19.22 0.03
N ALA A 197 -5.33 20.03 -0.98
CA ALA A 197 -4.81 19.87 -2.34
C ALA A 197 -3.27 19.98 -2.39
N ALA A 198 -2.67 20.88 -1.60
CA ALA A 198 -1.21 21.03 -1.53
C ALA A 198 -0.53 19.80 -0.91
N LEU A 199 -1.05 19.29 0.22
CA LEU A 199 -0.52 18.07 0.87
C LEU A 199 -0.69 16.83 -0.02
N LEU A 200 -1.86 16.66 -0.63
CA LEU A 200 -2.11 15.58 -1.57
C LEU A 200 -1.19 15.68 -2.80
N ASN A 201 -0.91 16.89 -3.29
CA ASN A 201 0.07 17.05 -4.37
C ASN A 201 1.48 16.65 -3.95
N LEU A 202 1.91 16.94 -2.72
CA LEU A 202 3.20 16.45 -2.19
C LEU A 202 3.23 14.91 -2.23
N LEU A 203 2.20 14.24 -1.71
CA LEU A 203 2.10 12.78 -1.77
C LEU A 203 2.13 12.26 -3.20
N ARG A 204 1.36 12.87 -4.11
CA ARG A 204 1.33 12.47 -5.53
C ARG A 204 2.71 12.55 -6.16
N THR A 205 3.44 13.65 -5.94
CA THR A 205 4.80 13.80 -6.49
C THR A 205 5.77 12.78 -5.90
N LYS A 206 5.63 12.43 -4.62
CA LYS A 206 6.44 11.42 -3.96
C LYS A 206 6.18 10.00 -4.50
N VAL A 207 4.92 9.68 -4.81
CA VAL A 207 4.58 8.42 -5.50
C VAL A 207 5.20 8.37 -6.90
N ARG A 208 5.19 9.47 -7.67
CA ARG A 208 5.83 9.54 -9.00
C ARG A 208 7.36 9.48 -8.94
N GLU A 209 7.97 10.04 -7.91
CA GLU A 209 9.41 9.85 -7.64
C GLU A 209 9.70 8.36 -7.41
N THR A 210 8.88 7.69 -6.59
CA THR A 210 8.98 6.24 -6.34
C THR A 210 8.83 5.42 -7.62
N GLU A 211 7.85 5.75 -8.46
CA GLU A 211 7.63 5.14 -9.78
C GLU A 211 8.87 5.29 -10.68
N THR A 212 9.47 6.49 -10.70
CA THR A 212 10.64 6.76 -11.53
C THR A 212 11.86 5.96 -11.07
N VAL A 213 12.09 5.86 -9.76
CA VAL A 213 13.18 5.03 -9.21
C VAL A 213 12.89 3.55 -9.43
N ALA A 214 11.64 3.10 -9.30
CA ALA A 214 11.25 1.74 -9.64
C ALA A 214 11.53 1.42 -11.12
N ALA A 215 11.24 2.35 -12.04
CA ALA A 215 11.52 2.19 -13.46
C ALA A 215 13.02 2.05 -13.74
N GLN A 216 13.88 2.79 -13.03
CA GLN A 216 15.34 2.64 -13.14
C GLN A 216 15.85 1.26 -12.68
N VAL A 217 15.12 0.60 -11.78
CA VAL A 217 15.47 -0.72 -11.24
C VAL A 217 14.89 -1.85 -12.09
N PHE A 218 13.64 -1.72 -12.54
CA PHE A 218 12.88 -2.81 -13.15
C PHE A 218 12.76 -2.73 -14.68
N ILE A 219 13.24 -1.67 -15.32
CA ILE A 219 13.35 -1.60 -16.78
C ILE A 219 14.81 -1.84 -17.17
N THR A 220 15.05 -2.90 -17.93
CA THR A 220 16.40 -3.24 -18.39
C THR A 220 16.87 -2.27 -19.48
N ARG A 221 18.17 -2.31 -19.81
CA ARG A 221 18.72 -1.54 -20.96
C ARG A 221 18.12 -1.95 -22.30
N SER A 222 17.54 -3.14 -22.38
CA SER A 222 16.83 -3.67 -23.56
C SER A 222 15.34 -3.31 -23.56
N PHE A 223 14.89 -2.51 -22.58
CA PHE A 223 13.48 -2.15 -22.35
C PHE A 223 12.57 -3.30 -21.91
N ASP A 224 13.14 -4.39 -21.37
CA ASP A 224 12.33 -5.44 -20.73
C ASP A 224 11.84 -4.94 -19.36
N VAL A 225 10.57 -5.18 -19.07
CA VAL A 225 9.95 -4.79 -17.80
C VAL A 225 9.88 -5.99 -16.86
N LEU A 226 10.72 -5.99 -15.82
CA LEU A 226 10.87 -7.12 -14.89
C LEU A 226 9.72 -7.21 -13.86
N ARG A 227 9.16 -6.07 -13.45
CA ARG A 227 8.06 -5.96 -12.47
C ARG A 227 6.96 -5.04 -12.98
N PRO A 228 6.23 -5.44 -14.04
CA PRO A 228 5.15 -4.62 -14.61
C PRO A 228 4.03 -4.38 -13.59
N ASP A 229 3.79 -5.35 -12.70
CA ASP A 229 2.85 -5.29 -11.59
C ASP A 229 3.15 -4.14 -10.60
N ILE A 230 4.42 -3.97 -10.20
CA ILE A 230 4.84 -2.87 -9.31
C ILE A 230 4.73 -1.51 -10.02
N LEU A 231 5.22 -1.42 -11.27
CA LEU A 231 5.17 -0.17 -12.03
C LEU A 231 3.72 0.29 -12.26
N GLN A 232 2.84 -0.64 -12.64
CA GLN A 232 1.43 -0.37 -12.80
C GLN A 232 0.80 0.10 -11.48
N ALA A 233 1.07 -0.58 -10.36
CA ALA A 233 0.54 -0.18 -9.06
C ALA A 233 0.96 1.25 -8.64
N LEU A 234 2.24 1.61 -8.82
CA LEU A 234 2.73 2.98 -8.51
C LEU A 234 2.08 4.02 -9.43
N ASN A 235 1.95 3.70 -10.72
CA ASN A 235 1.27 4.55 -11.69
C ASN A 235 -0.20 4.80 -11.31
N ARG A 236 -0.91 3.74 -10.89
CA ARG A 236 -2.29 3.82 -10.42
C ARG A 236 -2.40 4.59 -9.10
N LEU A 237 -1.49 4.40 -8.14
CA LEU A 237 -1.45 5.18 -6.90
C LEU A 237 -1.28 6.69 -7.17
N SER A 238 -0.44 7.07 -8.13
CA SER A 238 -0.31 8.49 -8.48
C SER A 238 -1.61 9.06 -9.08
N SER A 239 -2.38 8.23 -9.79
CA SER A 239 -3.70 8.56 -10.31
C SER A 239 -4.74 8.68 -9.20
N THR A 240 -4.71 7.79 -8.21
CA THR A 240 -5.55 7.83 -7.01
C THR A 240 -5.39 9.14 -6.26
N VAL A 241 -4.15 9.53 -5.95
CA VAL A 241 -3.90 10.78 -5.22
C VAL A 241 -4.33 11.98 -6.05
N TYR A 242 -4.21 11.92 -7.38
CA TYR A 242 -4.71 12.97 -8.27
C TYR A 242 -6.23 13.08 -8.25
N VAL A 243 -6.96 11.97 -8.22
CA VAL A 243 -8.42 11.96 -8.02
C VAL A 243 -8.80 12.60 -6.68
N MET A 244 -8.06 12.29 -5.61
CA MET A 244 -8.25 12.94 -4.31
C MET A 244 -8.02 14.46 -4.38
N MET A 245 -6.98 14.90 -5.10
CA MET A 245 -6.73 16.33 -5.31
C MET A 245 -7.91 17.02 -5.99
N ILE A 246 -8.48 16.42 -7.05
CA ILE A 246 -9.65 16.97 -7.73
C ILE A 246 -10.84 17.04 -6.78
N LEU A 247 -11.13 15.95 -6.07
CA LEU A 247 -12.22 15.92 -5.08
C LEU A 247 -12.05 16.97 -3.98
N SER A 248 -10.81 17.28 -3.57
CA SER A 248 -10.52 18.26 -2.53
C SER A 248 -10.83 19.71 -2.91
N VAL A 249 -10.86 20.02 -4.21
CA VAL A 249 -11.15 21.38 -4.72
C VAL A 249 -12.59 21.54 -5.20
N THR A 250 -13.31 20.44 -5.38
CA THR A 250 -14.73 20.47 -5.78
C THR A 250 -15.60 21.01 -4.65
N LYS A 251 -16.39 22.05 -4.94
CA LYS A 251 -17.26 22.72 -3.94
C LYS A 251 -18.31 21.80 -3.31
N GLN A 252 -18.75 20.78 -4.04
CA GLN A 252 -19.68 19.74 -3.58
C GLN A 252 -19.11 18.38 -4.00
N PRO A 253 -18.18 17.80 -3.22
CA PRO A 253 -17.53 16.56 -3.60
C PRO A 253 -18.57 15.44 -3.66
N LEU A 254 -18.52 14.67 -4.75
CA LEU A 254 -19.38 13.50 -4.92
C LEU A 254 -19.03 12.44 -3.87
N THR A 255 -20.06 11.79 -3.34
CA THR A 255 -19.88 10.61 -2.50
C THR A 255 -19.38 9.44 -3.33
N MET A 256 -18.72 8.47 -2.69
CA MET A 256 -18.21 7.27 -3.39
C MET A 256 -19.30 6.54 -4.18
N LYS A 257 -20.52 6.45 -3.62
CA LYS A 257 -21.67 5.84 -4.29
C LYS A 257 -22.06 6.58 -5.57
N GLN A 258 -22.04 7.91 -5.56
CA GLN A 258 -22.35 8.70 -6.76
C GLN A 258 -21.29 8.52 -7.85
N ILE A 259 -20.01 8.45 -7.47
CA ILE A 259 -18.92 8.19 -8.41
C ILE A 259 -19.07 6.80 -9.03
N GLN A 260 -19.34 5.77 -8.21
CA GLN A 260 -19.59 4.40 -8.70
C GLN A 260 -20.78 4.32 -9.65
N GLN A 261 -21.88 5.03 -9.36
CA GLN A 261 -23.03 5.08 -10.25
C GLN A 261 -22.65 5.64 -11.64
N ARG A 262 -21.92 6.77 -11.68
CA ARG A 262 -21.47 7.38 -12.94
C ARG A 262 -20.51 6.48 -13.73
N LEU A 263 -19.67 5.72 -13.04
CA LEU A 263 -18.77 4.75 -13.66
C LEU A 263 -19.55 3.59 -14.31
N GLY A 264 -20.61 3.12 -13.64
CA GLY A 264 -21.48 2.02 -14.10
C GLY A 264 -22.48 2.41 -15.19
N GLU A 265 -22.95 3.65 -15.25
CA GLU A 265 -23.81 4.17 -16.34
C GLU A 265 -23.12 4.22 -17.72
N THR A 266 -21.82 3.90 -17.76
CA THR A 266 -20.99 3.94 -18.98
C THR A 266 -20.52 2.55 -19.43
N GLN A 267 -20.88 1.48 -18.72
CA GLN A 267 -20.69 0.09 -19.17
C GLN A 267 -21.87 -0.35 -20.03
#